data_AF-A0A8S3ZKY2-F1
#
_entry.id   AF-A0A8S3ZKY2-F1
#
_cell.length_a   1.000
_cell.length_b   1.000
_cell.length_c   1.000
_cell.angle_alpha   90.00
_cell.angle_beta   90.00
_cell.angle_gamma   90.00
#
_symmetry.space_group_name_H-M   'P 1'
#
loop_
_entity.id
_entity.type
_entity.pdbx_description
1 polymer ?
#
loop_
_entity_poly.entity_id
_entity_poly.type
_entity_poly.pdbx_seq_one_letter_code
_entity_poly.pdbx_strand_id
1 'polypeptide(L)'
;MSSELGAQASKNKYLDSMFATKGEHVDPCHENGKPKRCIPDFVNAAFGKRVVASSTCGAEPENYCKSSTDKNGEIIRHCFVCDASNPKYSFPPEYLTDLNNPSNLTCWMSKTYSAVQYPSNVTLSLSLDKKFELTYIR
;
A
#
# COMPACT_ATOMS: atom_id res chain seq x y z
N MET A 1 -41.00 -13.64 -51.80
CA MET A 1 -40.98 -12.47 -50.90
C MET A 1 -40.98 -13.04 -49.48
N SER A 2 -39.80 -13.28 -48.91
CA SER A 2 -39.02 -12.35 -48.07
C SER A 2 -39.21 -12.79 -46.61
N SER A 3 -38.25 -13.04 -45.73
CA SER A 3 -36.78 -13.04 -45.73
C SER A 3 -36.36 -13.74 -44.43
N GLU A 4 -35.28 -14.51 -44.43
CA GLU A 4 -34.61 -14.97 -43.20
C GLU A 4 -33.93 -13.78 -42.50
N LEU A 5 -34.04 -13.68 -41.16
CA LEU A 5 -33.16 -12.85 -40.34
C LEU A 5 -32.33 -13.76 -39.44
N GLY A 6 -31.14 -14.11 -39.94
CA GLY A 6 -30.07 -14.68 -39.12
C GLY A 6 -29.43 -13.58 -38.27
N ALA A 7 -29.45 -13.75 -36.95
CA ALA A 7 -28.67 -12.92 -36.05
C ALA A 7 -27.18 -13.27 -36.19
N GLN A 8 -26.44 -12.51 -37.01
CA GLN A 8 -24.99 -12.60 -37.08
C GLN A 8 -24.38 -11.88 -35.86
N ALA A 9 -23.85 -12.67 -34.92
CA ALA A 9 -22.98 -12.17 -33.87
C ALA A 9 -21.71 -11.58 -34.51
N SER A 10 -21.59 -10.26 -34.47
CA SER A 10 -20.41 -9.54 -34.96
C SER A 10 -19.22 -9.84 -34.04
N LYS A 11 -18.35 -10.77 -34.49
CA LYS A 11 -17.04 -10.98 -33.88
C LYS A 11 -16.19 -9.74 -34.16
N ASN A 12 -16.16 -8.82 -33.21
CA ASN A 12 -15.30 -7.64 -33.26
C ASN A 12 -13.83 -8.10 -33.17
N LYS A 13 -13.18 -8.29 -34.32
CA LYS A 13 -11.75 -8.68 -34.44
C LYS A 13 -10.80 -7.75 -33.68
N TYR A 14 -11.25 -6.54 -33.36
CA TYR A 14 -10.48 -5.56 -32.58
C TYR A 14 -10.46 -5.84 -31.07
N LEU A 15 -11.46 -6.56 -30.53
CA LEU A 15 -11.50 -6.92 -29.11
C LEU A 15 -10.65 -8.17 -28.80
N ASP A 16 -10.52 -9.08 -29.76
CA ASP A 16 -9.70 -10.30 -29.63
C ASP A 16 -8.17 -9.99 -29.67
N SER A 17 -7.79 -8.84 -30.22
CA SER A 17 -6.39 -8.40 -30.31
C SER A 17 -5.84 -7.78 -29.02
N MET A 18 -6.68 -7.42 -28.05
CA MET A 18 -6.21 -6.82 -26.79
C MET A 18 -5.90 -7.84 -25.68
N PHE A 19 -6.23 -9.12 -25.90
CA PHE A 19 -5.96 -10.21 -24.94
C PHE A 19 -4.97 -11.26 -25.47
N ALA A 20 -4.33 -11.00 -26.60
CA ALA A 20 -3.35 -11.89 -27.21
C ALA A 20 -1.90 -11.36 -27.10
N THR A 21 -1.48 -11.01 -25.89
CA THR A 21 -0.06 -11.10 -25.52
C THR A 21 0.19 -12.39 -24.76
N LYS A 22 -0.05 -13.52 -25.43
CA LYS A 22 0.71 -14.74 -25.13
C LYS A 22 2.11 -14.51 -25.70
N GLY A 23 2.87 -13.62 -25.05
CA GLY A 23 4.32 -13.72 -25.11
C GLY A 23 4.63 -15.12 -24.59
N GLU A 24 5.23 -15.95 -25.43
CA GLU A 24 5.78 -17.23 -25.03
C GLU A 24 6.68 -16.96 -23.82
N HIS A 25 6.19 -17.31 -22.63
CA HIS A 25 6.89 -16.99 -21.39
C HIS A 25 8.09 -17.92 -21.30
N VAL A 26 9.19 -17.54 -21.95
CA VAL A 26 10.46 -18.27 -21.92
C VAL A 26 10.87 -18.35 -20.45
N ASP A 27 11.12 -19.57 -19.97
CA ASP A 27 11.58 -19.79 -18.60
C ASP A 27 12.92 -19.07 -18.39
N PRO A 28 13.02 -18.04 -17.54
CA PRO A 28 14.25 -17.30 -17.31
C PRO A 28 15.35 -18.17 -16.64
N CYS A 29 15.00 -19.34 -16.12
CA CYS A 29 15.94 -20.28 -15.52
C CYS A 29 16.56 -21.25 -16.55
N HIS A 30 16.10 -21.25 -17.81
CA HIS A 30 16.63 -22.12 -18.87
C HIS A 30 16.95 -21.34 -20.15
N GLU A 31 18.00 -21.74 -20.85
CA GLU A 31 18.38 -21.19 -22.15
C GLU A 31 18.83 -22.31 -23.07
N ASN A 32 18.12 -22.52 -24.19
CA ASN A 32 18.37 -23.63 -25.12
C ASN A 32 18.45 -25.00 -24.43
N GLY A 33 17.62 -25.23 -23.41
CA GLY A 33 17.59 -26.47 -22.63
C GLY A 33 18.70 -26.61 -21.59
N LYS A 34 19.56 -25.60 -21.39
CA LYS A 34 20.58 -25.58 -20.33
C LYS A 34 20.12 -24.74 -19.14
N PRO A 35 20.32 -25.21 -17.89
CA PRO A 35 19.95 -24.44 -16.70
C PRO A 35 20.89 -23.23 -16.55
N LYS A 36 20.33 -22.10 -16.13
CA LYS A 36 21.05 -20.86 -15.78
C LYS A 36 20.53 -20.25 -14.48
N ARG A 37 21.31 -19.38 -13.86
CA ARG A 37 20.89 -18.65 -12.65
C ARG A 37 19.74 -17.70 -12.99
N CYS A 38 18.61 -17.88 -12.33
CA CYS A 38 17.50 -16.94 -12.32
C CYS A 38 17.33 -16.38 -10.90
N ILE A 39 16.95 -15.12 -10.81
CA ILE A 39 16.56 -14.46 -9.56
C ILE A 39 15.15 -13.88 -9.76
N PRO A 40 14.27 -13.91 -8.74
CA PRO A 40 12.98 -13.23 -8.83
C PRO A 40 13.15 -11.73 -9.04
N ASP A 41 12.09 -11.09 -9.53
CA ASP A 41 12.06 -9.64 -9.70
C ASP A 41 12.23 -8.91 -8.37
N PHE A 42 12.78 -7.70 -8.45
CA PHE A 42 12.84 -6.77 -7.33
C PHE A 42 11.44 -6.24 -7.00
N VAL A 43 11.02 -6.39 -5.74
CA VAL A 43 9.66 -6.02 -5.30
C VAL A 43 9.68 -5.30 -3.96
N ASN A 44 8.66 -4.48 -3.71
CA ASN A 44 8.34 -4.05 -2.35
C ASN A 44 7.67 -5.21 -1.62
N ALA A 45 8.42 -5.93 -0.79
CA ALA A 45 7.93 -7.07 -0.03
C ALA A 45 6.86 -6.72 1.03
N ALA A 46 6.78 -5.43 1.42
CA ALA A 46 5.83 -4.94 2.42
C ALA A 46 4.46 -4.56 1.83
N PHE A 47 4.36 -4.34 0.51
CA PHE A 47 3.13 -3.83 -0.10
C PHE A 47 1.93 -4.74 0.18
N GLY A 48 0.85 -4.14 0.72
CA GLY A 48 -0.39 -4.83 1.09
C GLY A 48 -0.27 -5.83 2.25
N LYS A 49 0.89 -5.94 2.91
CA LYS A 49 1.08 -6.84 4.06
C LYS A 49 0.62 -6.18 5.35
N ARG A 50 -0.03 -6.96 6.21
CA ARG A 50 -0.45 -6.47 7.53
C ARG A 50 0.77 -6.14 8.40
N VAL A 51 0.85 -4.90 8.85
CA VAL A 51 1.78 -4.44 9.90
C VAL A 51 1.08 -4.53 11.25
N VAL A 52 1.75 -5.09 12.26
CA VAL A 52 1.30 -5.07 13.65
C VAL A 52 2.03 -3.94 14.37
N ALA A 53 1.27 -2.93 14.81
CA ALA A 53 1.80 -1.83 15.59
C ALA A 53 1.51 -2.04 17.08
N SER A 54 2.48 -1.78 17.97
CA SER A 54 2.25 -1.87 19.43
C SER A 54 1.38 -0.73 19.97
N SER A 55 1.23 0.35 19.21
CA SER A 55 0.42 1.51 19.55
C SER A 55 -0.30 2.00 18.30
N THR A 56 -1.55 2.43 18.43
CA THR A 56 -2.31 3.12 17.37
C THR A 56 -3.31 4.03 18.08
N CYS A 57 -3.46 5.26 17.58
CA CYS A 57 -4.34 6.23 18.20
C CYS A 57 -5.83 5.90 17.98
N GLY A 58 -6.70 6.52 18.78
CA GLY A 58 -8.14 6.56 18.50
C GLY A 58 -8.95 5.34 18.98
N ALA A 59 -8.34 4.42 19.75
CA ALA A 59 -9.10 3.38 20.47
C ALA A 59 -10.12 4.01 21.43
N GLU A 60 -9.66 5.05 22.14
CA GLU A 60 -10.52 6.09 22.71
C GLU A 60 -10.19 7.38 21.94
N PRO A 61 -11.17 8.19 21.53
CA PRO A 61 -10.91 9.43 20.80
C PRO A 61 -9.91 10.34 21.55
N GLU A 62 -8.81 10.70 20.90
CA GLU A 62 -7.74 11.51 21.50
C GLU A 62 -7.36 12.71 20.63
N ASN A 63 -6.97 13.81 21.27
CA ASN A 63 -6.53 15.02 20.57
C ASN A 63 -5.03 14.97 20.28
N TYR A 64 -4.63 15.27 19.06
CA TYR A 64 -3.23 15.46 18.67
C TYR A 64 -3.04 16.85 18.07
N CYS A 65 -1.86 17.44 18.24
CA CYS A 65 -1.56 18.77 17.72
C CYS A 65 -0.29 18.76 16.86
N LYS A 66 -0.32 19.50 15.76
CA LYS A 66 0.83 19.75 14.89
C LYS A 66 1.25 21.21 15.04
N SER A 67 2.54 21.44 15.26
CA SER A 67 3.13 22.78 15.31
C SER A 67 3.62 23.16 13.91
N SER A 68 3.25 24.33 13.43
CA SER A 68 3.73 24.93 12.18
C SER A 68 4.21 26.35 12.43
N THR A 69 5.25 26.78 11.75
CA THR A 69 5.76 28.15 11.83
C THR A 69 5.05 29.03 10.80
N ASP A 70 4.58 30.20 11.22
CA ASP A 70 3.98 31.17 10.31
C ASP A 70 5.03 31.98 9.53
N LYS A 71 4.57 32.94 8.71
CA LYS A 71 5.47 33.81 7.92
C LYS A 71 6.30 34.76 8.78
N ASN A 72 5.89 35.01 10.01
CA ASN A 72 6.51 35.92 10.96
C ASN A 72 7.45 35.19 11.94
N GLY A 73 7.52 33.85 11.88
CA GLY A 73 8.33 33.03 12.78
C GLY A 73 7.60 32.56 14.04
N GLU A 74 6.31 32.85 14.19
CA GLU A 74 5.49 32.41 15.32
C GLU A 74 5.09 30.94 15.18
N ILE A 75 5.10 30.21 16.30
CA ILE A 75 4.69 28.81 16.34
C ILE A 75 3.17 28.74 16.51
N ILE A 76 2.48 28.35 15.44
CA ILE A 76 1.04 28.06 15.45
C ILE A 76 0.83 26.58 15.72
N ARG A 77 -0.07 26.25 16.66
CA ARG A 77 -0.46 24.87 16.97
C ARG A 77 -1.85 24.58 16.45
N HIS A 78 -1.96 23.62 15.54
CA HIS A 78 -3.23 23.12 15.02
C HIS A 78 -3.55 21.76 15.65
N CYS A 79 -4.68 21.66 16.34
CA CYS A 79 -5.11 20.44 17.01
C CYS A 79 -6.27 19.77 16.26
N PHE A 80 -6.28 18.45 16.31
CA PHE A 80 -7.18 17.56 15.59
C PHE A 80 -7.55 16.37 16.48
N VAL A 81 -8.53 15.58 16.06
CA VAL A 81 -8.97 14.36 16.74
C VAL A 81 -8.47 13.15 15.98
N CYS A 82 -7.94 12.15 16.69
CA CYS A 82 -7.81 10.79 16.20
C CYS A 82 -8.91 9.92 16.82
N ASP A 83 -9.69 9.27 15.96
CA ASP A 83 -10.84 8.45 16.34
C ASP A 83 -10.92 7.25 15.39
N ALA A 84 -10.69 6.04 15.92
CA ALA A 84 -10.70 4.81 15.14
C ALA A 84 -12.11 4.40 14.68
N SER A 85 -13.16 4.96 15.29
CA SER A 85 -14.55 4.71 14.87
C SER A 85 -14.93 5.48 13.60
N ASN A 86 -14.18 6.55 13.26
CA ASN A 86 -14.43 7.39 12.11
C ASN A 86 -13.31 7.26 11.07
N PRO A 87 -13.56 6.68 9.88
CA PRO A 87 -12.55 6.48 8.84
C PRO A 87 -11.79 7.74 8.42
N LYS A 88 -12.42 8.93 8.54
CA LYS A 88 -11.81 10.22 8.21
C LYS A 88 -10.77 10.67 9.24
N TYR A 89 -10.88 10.18 10.47
CA TYR A 89 -10.02 10.53 11.61
C TYR A 89 -9.24 9.32 12.15
N SER A 90 -9.31 8.19 11.45
CA SER A 90 -8.57 6.97 11.79
C SER A 90 -7.22 6.93 11.06
N PHE A 91 -6.18 6.46 11.75
CA PHE A 91 -4.82 6.34 11.23
C PHE A 91 -4.26 4.93 11.47
N PRO A 92 -4.89 3.90 10.87
CA PRO A 92 -4.58 2.51 11.19
C PRO A 92 -3.26 2.03 10.55
N PRO A 93 -2.62 0.96 11.07
CA PRO A 93 -1.33 0.47 10.57
C PRO A 93 -1.34 0.02 9.10
N GLU A 94 -2.51 -0.32 8.56
CA GLU A 94 -2.68 -0.68 7.16
C GLU A 94 -2.23 0.45 6.20
N TYR A 95 -2.29 1.71 6.63
CA TYR A 95 -1.79 2.88 5.88
C TYR A 95 -0.25 2.97 5.78
N LEU A 96 0.50 2.04 6.38
CA LEU A 96 1.95 1.95 6.20
C LEU A 96 2.35 1.21 4.91
N THR A 97 1.43 0.43 4.35
CA THR A 97 1.72 -0.55 3.28
C THR A 97 0.71 -0.50 2.14
N ASP A 98 -0.18 0.49 2.14
CA ASP A 98 -1.16 0.73 1.09
C ASP A 98 -0.50 1.41 -0.13
N LEU A 99 -1.34 1.81 -1.08
CA LEU A 99 -0.88 2.55 -2.24
C LEU A 99 -0.51 3.98 -1.82
N ASN A 100 0.79 4.27 -1.79
CA ASN A 100 1.29 5.60 -1.49
C ASN A 100 1.04 6.57 -2.66
N ASN A 101 -0.03 7.38 -2.55
CA ASN A 101 -0.37 8.42 -3.50
C ASN A 101 0.10 9.80 -2.98
N PRO A 102 1.09 10.47 -3.62
CA PRO A 102 1.59 11.77 -3.17
C PRO A 102 0.54 12.88 -3.10
N SER A 103 -0.54 12.78 -3.87
CA SER A 103 -1.65 13.75 -3.85
C SER A 103 -2.66 13.50 -2.73
N ASN A 104 -2.68 12.30 -2.16
CA ASN A 104 -3.58 11.92 -1.08
C ASN A 104 -2.89 10.93 -0.15
N LEU A 105 -2.09 11.47 0.77
CA LEU A 105 -1.28 10.68 1.68
C LEU A 105 -2.14 10.08 2.79
N THR A 106 -1.94 8.79 3.01
CA THR A 106 -2.39 8.05 4.18
C THR A 106 -1.21 7.91 5.14
N CYS A 107 -1.48 7.90 6.44
CA CYS A 107 -0.45 7.77 7.46
C CYS A 107 -0.99 6.96 8.64
N TRP A 108 -0.18 6.07 9.21
CA TRP A 108 -0.43 5.52 10.54
C TRP A 108 0.03 6.50 11.62
N MET A 109 -0.61 6.45 12.79
CA MET A 109 -0.23 7.28 13.94
C MET A 109 -0.32 6.49 15.25
N SER A 110 0.74 6.57 16.06
CA SER A 110 0.74 6.05 17.43
C SER A 110 -0.13 6.91 18.36
N LYS A 111 -0.43 6.40 19.55
CA LYS A 111 -0.99 7.23 20.63
C LYS A 111 -0.09 8.42 20.93
N THR A 112 -0.70 9.49 21.46
CA THR A 112 -0.02 10.76 21.75
C THR A 112 1.01 10.64 22.89
N TYR A 113 1.86 11.67 23.02
CA TYR A 113 2.94 11.78 24.01
C TYR A 113 2.44 11.51 25.44
N SER A 114 1.22 11.92 25.81
CA SER A 114 0.63 11.64 27.13
C SER A 114 0.49 10.15 27.45
N ALA A 115 0.41 9.28 26.43
CA ALA A 115 0.31 7.83 26.58
C ALA A 115 1.60 7.06 26.27
N VAL A 116 2.50 7.65 25.48
CA VAL A 116 3.78 7.04 25.08
C VAL A 116 4.91 7.97 25.49
N GLN A 117 5.40 7.76 26.71
CA GLN A 117 6.58 8.42 27.25
C GLN A 117 7.73 7.46 27.44
N TYR A 118 8.96 7.97 27.32
CA TYR A 118 10.14 7.25 27.78
C TYR A 118 9.90 6.75 29.21
N PRO A 119 10.10 5.46 29.50
CA PRO A 119 10.88 4.46 28.75
C PRO A 119 10.08 3.60 27.73
N SER A 120 8.86 3.96 27.40
CA SER A 120 7.98 3.22 26.47
C SER A 120 8.45 3.35 25.03
N ASN A 121 8.44 2.23 24.29
CA ASN A 121 8.80 2.16 22.87
C ASN A 121 7.57 1.83 22.01
N VAL A 122 7.56 2.37 20.79
CA VAL A 122 6.59 1.98 19.76
C VAL A 122 7.29 1.07 18.76
N THR A 123 6.66 -0.07 18.46
CA THR A 123 7.22 -1.09 17.56
C THR A 123 6.26 -1.35 16.42
N LEU A 124 6.80 -1.45 15.21
CA LEU A 124 6.11 -1.90 14.01
C LEU A 124 6.69 -3.25 13.60
N SER A 125 5.85 -4.27 13.48
CA SER A 125 6.25 -5.63 13.13
C SER A 125 5.59 -6.06 11.83
N LEU A 126 6.40 -6.48 10.86
CA LEU A 126 5.95 -6.92 9.54
C LEU A 126 6.45 -8.34 9.28
N SER A 127 5.52 -9.25 9.00
CA SER A 127 5.83 -10.62 8.61
C SER A 127 5.76 -10.78 7.09
N LEU A 128 6.84 -11.27 6.47
CA LEU A 128 6.96 -11.40 5.01
C LEU A 128 6.59 -12.79 4.47
N ASP A 129 6.29 -13.75 5.35
CA ASP A 129 5.86 -15.13 5.08
C ASP A 129 6.83 -16.01 4.27
N LYS A 130 7.97 -15.47 3.83
CA LYS A 130 9.09 -16.19 3.23
C LYS A 130 10.39 -15.43 3.48
N LYS A 131 11.52 -16.08 3.17
CA LYS A 131 12.84 -15.43 3.25
C LYS A 131 13.02 -14.48 2.07
N PHE A 132 13.55 -13.30 2.34
CA PHE A 132 13.93 -12.30 1.35
C PHE A 132 15.38 -11.88 1.58
N GLU A 133 16.08 -11.57 0.49
CA GLU A 133 17.33 -10.81 0.53
C GLU A 133 16.96 -9.33 0.43
N LEU A 134 17.05 -8.59 1.54
CA LEU A 134 16.63 -7.19 1.60
C LEU A 134 17.72 -6.27 1.06
N THR A 135 17.36 -5.38 0.14
CA THR A 135 18.26 -4.32 -0.34
C THR A 135 18.18 -3.08 0.54
N TYR A 136 16.97 -2.68 0.97
CA TYR A 136 16.77 -1.53 1.84
C TYR A 136 15.44 -1.60 2.61
N ILE A 137 15.32 -0.76 3.64
CA ILE A 137 14.08 -0.41 4.35
C ILE A 137 14.03 1.12 4.38
N ARG A 138 12.88 1.71 4.04
CA ARG A 138 12.69 3.16 3.96
C ARG A 138 11.45 3.57 4.75
#